data_AF-A0A0D3AL73-F1
#
_entry.id   AF-A0A0D3AL73-F1
#
_cell.length_a   1.000
_cell.length_b   1.000
_cell.length_c   1.000
_cell.angle_alpha   90.00
_cell.angle_beta   90.00
_cell.angle_gamma   90.00
#
_symmetry.space_group_name_H-M   'P 1'
#
loop_
_entity.id
_entity.type
_entity.pdbx_description
1 polymer ?
#
loop_
_entity_poly.entity_id
_entity_poly.type
_entity_poly.pdbx_seq_one_letter_code
_entity_poly.pdbx_strand_id
1 'polypeptide(L)'
;MAIQGWNSSKSNLLILLWKLSGEARKIKRHCLLRNLTTHATIYHLWKQRNNVIHNLTSIPPAAVFRGTDREMKNTITSRKHKKHFSSLMALWLR
;
A
#
# COMPACT_ATOMS: atom_id res chain seq x y z
N MET A 1 -3.46 37.16 -34.17
CA MET A 1 -4.38 36.11 -33.66
C MET A 1 -3.70 34.78 -33.25
N ALA A 2 -2.36 34.66 -33.21
CA ALA A 2 -1.66 33.39 -32.95
C ALA A 2 -1.25 33.14 -31.47
N ILE A 3 -1.31 34.15 -30.60
CA ILE A 3 -0.75 34.10 -29.23
C ILE A 3 -1.70 33.39 -28.25
N GLN A 4 -3.02 33.44 -28.49
CA GLN A 4 -4.05 32.85 -27.63
C GLN A 4 -4.03 31.30 -27.65
N GLY A 5 -3.80 30.68 -28.82
CA GLY A 5 -3.76 29.20 -28.95
C GLY A 5 -2.57 28.53 -28.25
N TRP A 6 -1.43 29.23 -28.16
CA TRP A 6 -0.22 28.69 -27.52
C TRP A 6 -0.34 28.62 -26.00
N ASN A 7 -1.03 29.59 -25.37
CA ASN A 7 -1.33 29.57 -23.94
C ASN A 7 -2.40 28.51 -23.57
N SER A 8 -3.37 28.27 -24.46
CA SER A 8 -4.37 27.21 -24.26
C SER A 8 -3.76 25.80 -24.38
N SER A 9 -2.78 25.61 -25.26
CA SER A 9 -2.10 24.31 -25.41
C SER A 9 -1.19 23.99 -24.22
N LYS A 10 -0.43 24.98 -23.72
CA LYS A 10 0.39 24.82 -22.50
C LYS A 10 -0.44 24.51 -21.26
N SER A 11 -1.58 25.18 -21.08
CA SER A 11 -2.49 24.91 -19.96
C SER A 11 -3.08 23.49 -20.06
N ASN A 12 -3.48 23.04 -21.24
CA ASN A 12 -3.93 21.65 -21.46
C ASN A 12 -2.84 20.60 -21.16
N LEU A 13 -1.60 20.86 -21.56
CA LEU A 13 -0.47 19.98 -21.24
C LEU A 13 -0.18 19.93 -19.74
N LEU A 14 -0.24 21.06 -19.03
CA LEU A 14 -0.07 21.10 -17.58
C LEU A 14 -1.18 20.32 -16.85
N ILE A 15 -2.43 20.45 -17.31
CA ILE A 15 -3.56 19.68 -16.77
C ILE A 15 -3.34 18.17 -16.98
N LEU A 16 -2.90 17.78 -18.18
CA LEU A 16 -2.59 16.37 -18.49
C LEU A 16 -1.46 15.83 -17.61
N LEU A 17 -0.36 16.57 -17.48
CA LEU A 17 0.78 16.20 -16.62
C LEU A 17 0.37 16.05 -15.15
N TRP A 18 -0.48 16.94 -14.66
CA TRP A 18 -0.98 16.86 -13.28
C TRP A 18 -1.85 15.61 -13.06
N LYS A 19 -2.73 15.29 -14.02
CA LYS A 19 -3.54 14.05 -14.00
C LYS A 19 -2.65 12.81 -14.00
N LEU A 20 -1.66 12.73 -14.91
CA LEU A 20 -0.71 11.62 -14.98
C LEU A 20 0.09 11.46 -13.69
N SER A 21 0.51 12.57 -13.07
CA SER A 21 1.17 12.57 -11.75
C SER A 21 0.27 12.05 -10.63
N GLY A 22 -1.03 12.35 -10.67
CA GLY A 22 -2.04 11.78 -9.77
C GLY A 22 -2.13 10.25 -9.88
N GLU A 23 -2.27 9.74 -11.09
CA GLU A 23 -2.38 8.29 -11.35
C GLU A 23 -1.10 7.55 -10.98
N ALA A 24 0.07 8.09 -11.30
CA ALA A 24 1.34 7.48 -10.92
C ALA A 24 1.49 7.36 -9.38
N ARG A 25 1.06 8.38 -8.63
CA ARG A 25 1.03 8.34 -7.15
C ARG A 25 0.04 7.31 -6.61
N LYS A 26 -1.09 7.09 -7.30
CA LYS A 26 -2.06 6.06 -6.94
C LYS A 26 -1.44 4.67 -7.12
N ILE A 27 -0.88 4.36 -8.29
CA ILE A 27 -0.23 3.08 -8.59
C ILE A 27 0.86 2.79 -7.55
N LYS A 28 1.73 3.77 -7.25
CA LYS A 28 2.79 3.60 -6.24
C LYS A 28 2.25 3.20 -4.86
N ARG A 29 1.12 3.77 -4.42
CA ARG A 29 0.49 3.42 -3.13
C ARG A 29 -0.06 2.00 -3.13
N HIS A 30 -0.72 1.58 -4.21
CA HIS A 30 -1.21 0.20 -4.35
C HIS A 30 -0.06 -0.81 -4.38
N CYS A 31 1.03 -0.52 -5.10
CA CYS A 31 2.21 -1.37 -5.10
C CYS A 31 2.86 -1.46 -3.72
N LEU A 32 2.98 -0.33 -3.00
CA LEU A 32 3.50 -0.32 -1.64
C LEU A 32 2.65 -1.20 -0.71
N LEU A 33 1.33 -1.06 -0.77
CA LEU A 33 0.42 -1.87 0.04
C LEU A 33 0.60 -3.36 -0.28
N ARG A 34 0.61 -3.74 -1.57
CA ARG A 34 0.83 -5.14 -1.99
C ARG A 34 2.16 -5.67 -1.48
N ASN A 35 3.25 -4.91 -1.61
CA ASN A 35 4.57 -5.34 -1.14
C ASN A 35 4.60 -5.54 0.38
N LEU A 36 3.94 -4.68 1.16
CA LEU A 36 3.81 -4.85 2.60
C LEU A 36 3.00 -6.10 2.95
N THR A 37 1.85 -6.28 2.28
CA THR A 37 1.00 -7.46 2.49
C THR A 37 1.76 -8.74 2.16
N THR A 38 2.50 -8.79 1.05
CA THR A 38 3.30 -9.95 0.66
C THR A 38 4.39 -10.25 1.69
N HIS A 39 5.09 -9.25 2.21
CA HIS A 39 6.06 -9.48 3.28
C HIS A 39 5.41 -10.01 4.55
N ALA A 40 4.30 -9.41 4.98
CA ALA A 40 3.60 -9.82 6.19
C ALA A 40 3.06 -11.26 6.06
N THR A 41 2.48 -11.63 4.91
CA THR A 41 1.98 -12.99 4.68
C THR A 41 3.10 -14.03 4.68
N ILE A 42 4.21 -13.75 4.01
CA ILE A 42 5.38 -14.65 4.00
C ILE A 42 5.93 -14.82 5.42
N TYR A 43 6.08 -13.72 6.17
CA TYR A 43 6.55 -13.76 7.55
C TYR A 43 5.64 -14.61 8.45
N HIS A 44 4.32 -14.40 8.37
CA HIS A 44 3.36 -15.15 9.17
C HIS A 44 3.30 -16.64 8.80
N LEU A 45 3.43 -16.98 7.52
CA LEU A 45 3.50 -18.37 7.06
C LEU A 45 4.77 -19.05 7.57
N TRP A 46 5.92 -18.38 7.43
CA TRP A 46 7.19 -18.89 7.96
C TRP A 46 7.13 -19.07 9.49
N LYS A 47 6.57 -18.10 10.20
CA LYS A 47 6.38 -18.16 11.66
C LYS A 47 5.50 -19.33 12.08
N GLN A 48 4.40 -19.56 11.37
CA GLN A 48 3.51 -20.70 11.61
C GLN A 48 4.20 -22.04 11.36
N ARG A 49 4.91 -22.16 10.23
CA ARG A 49 5.71 -23.37 9.93
C ARG A 49 6.69 -23.66 11.06
N ASN A 50 7.41 -22.65 11.54
CA ASN A 50 8.37 -22.83 12.63
C ASN A 50 7.68 -23.21 13.95
N ASN A 51 6.50 -22.65 14.22
CA ASN A 51 5.74 -23.02 15.42
C ASN A 51 5.32 -24.50 15.40
N VAL A 52 4.95 -25.03 14.22
CA VAL A 52 4.65 -26.45 14.06
C VAL A 52 5.91 -27.30 14.26
N ILE A 53 7.05 -26.90 13.70
CA ILE A 53 8.30 -27.67 13.81
C ILE A 53 8.81 -27.73 15.25
N HIS A 54 8.78 -26.60 15.98
CA HIS A 54 9.41 -26.50 17.30
C HIS A 54 8.44 -26.78 18.46
N ASN A 55 7.19 -26.35 18.33
CA ASN A 55 6.20 -26.44 19.41
C ASN A 55 5.11 -27.48 19.13
N LEU A 56 5.18 -28.20 18.00
CA LEU A 56 4.18 -29.18 17.54
C LEU A 56 2.75 -28.64 17.55
N THR A 57 2.61 -27.31 17.49
CA THR A 57 1.35 -26.60 17.67
C THR A 57 0.99 -25.90 16.37
N SER A 58 -0.18 -26.22 15.83
CA SER A 58 -0.73 -25.54 14.66
C SER A 58 -1.67 -24.42 15.11
N ILE A 59 -1.30 -23.18 14.82
CA ILE A 59 -2.19 -22.03 14.99
C ILE A 59 -3.29 -22.10 13.91
N PRO A 60 -4.58 -21.92 14.27
CA PRO A 60 -5.66 -21.89 13.29
C PRO A 60 -5.44 -20.80 12.23
N PRO A 61 -5.75 -21.06 10.94
CA PRO A 61 -5.56 -20.08 9.87
C PRO A 61 -6.21 -18.73 10.17
N ALA A 62 -7.41 -18.74 10.78
CA ALA A 62 -8.11 -17.52 11.18
C ALA A 62 -7.31 -16.66 12.17
N ALA A 63 -6.59 -17.27 13.11
CA ALA A 63 -5.74 -16.55 14.05
C ALA A 63 -4.49 -16.00 13.38
N VAL A 64 -3.92 -16.73 12.41
CA VAL A 64 -2.80 -16.23 11.58
C VAL A 64 -3.25 -15.02 10.75
N PHE A 65 -4.41 -15.08 10.09
CA PHE A 65 -4.96 -13.95 9.33
C PHE A 65 -5.23 -12.72 10.19
N ARG A 66 -5.77 -12.90 11.40
CA ARG A 66 -5.94 -11.81 12.38
C ARG A 66 -4.59 -11.22 12.81
N GLY A 67 -3.57 -12.06 12.95
CA GLY A 67 -2.19 -11.64 13.19
C GLY A 67 -1.67 -10.74 12.07
N THR A 68 -1.82 -11.18 10.83
CA THR A 68 -1.41 -10.42 9.63
C THR A 68 -2.14 -9.08 9.53
N ASP A 69 -3.45 -9.06 9.73
CA ASP A 69 -4.23 -7.81 9.72
C ASP A 69 -3.76 -6.82 10.80
N ARG A 70 -3.50 -7.32 12.02
CA ARG A 70 -2.95 -6.50 13.10
C ARG A 70 -1.57 -5.97 12.77
N GLU A 71 -0.69 -6.79 12.21
CA GLU A 71 0.67 -6.38 11.82
C GLU A 71 0.64 -5.30 10.73
N MET A 72 -0.24 -5.46 9.72
CA MET A 72 -0.45 -4.47 8.67
C MET A 72 -0.94 -3.14 9.25
N LYS A 73 -1.96 -3.17 10.12
CA LYS A 73 -2.48 -1.98 10.79
C LYS A 73 -1.40 -1.29 11.64
N ASN A 74 -0.62 -2.05 12.40
CA ASN A 74 0.47 -1.52 13.22
C ASN A 74 1.57 -0.87 12.37
N THR A 75 1.99 -1.55 11.30
CA THR A 75 3.04 -1.04 10.38
C THR A 75 2.61 0.26 9.71
N ILE A 76 1.37 0.32 9.23
CA ILE A 76 0.81 1.54 8.63
C ILE A 76 0.69 2.65 9.66
N THR A 77 0.17 2.34 10.86
CA THR A 77 -0.05 3.33 11.93
C THR A 77 1.27 3.92 12.42
N SER A 78 2.29 3.08 12.64
CA SER A 78 3.63 3.52 13.05
C SER A 78 4.25 4.50 12.04
N ARG A 79 3.98 4.30 10.74
CA ARG A 79 4.51 5.11 9.65
C ARG A 79 3.55 6.21 9.17
N LYS A 80 2.41 6.43 9.85
CA LYS A 80 1.33 7.34 9.40
C LYS A 80 1.78 8.78 9.12
N HIS A 81 2.85 9.23 9.79
CA HIS A 81 3.44 10.56 9.61
C HIS A 81 4.12 10.74 8.24
N LYS A 82 4.47 9.65 7.54
CA LYS A 82 5.01 9.70 6.18
C LYS A 82 3.87 9.90 5.18
N LYS A 83 4.03 10.86 4.26
CA LYS A 83 3.03 11.22 3.23
C LYS A 83 2.51 10.03 2.40
N HIS A 84 3.34 8.99 2.20
CA HIS A 84 2.93 7.79 1.47
C HIS A 84 2.03 6.85 2.27
N PHE A 85 2.13 6.89 3.60
CA PHE A 85 1.44 5.97 4.52
C PHE A 85 0.14 6.55 5.08
N SER A 86 -0.05 7.87 5.05
CA SER A 86 -1.24 8.54 5.59
C SER A 86 -2.55 8.05 4.95
N SER A 87 -2.56 7.77 3.63
CA SER A 87 -3.73 7.22 2.93
C SER A 87 -3.75 5.68 2.87
N LEU A 88 -2.72 5.00 3.37
CA LEU A 88 -2.58 3.55 3.19
C LEU A 88 -3.56 2.77 4.08
N MET A 89 -3.89 3.28 5.27
CA MET A 89 -4.87 2.65 6.17
C MET A 89 -6.25 2.63 5.53
N ALA A 90 -6.66 3.74 4.91
CA ALA A 90 -7.93 3.82 4.19
C ALA A 90 -7.99 2.85 3.00
N LEU A 91 -6.84 2.57 2.35
CA LEU A 91 -6.77 1.57 1.29
C LEU A 91 -6.79 0.13 1.81
N TRP A 92 -6.36 -0.11 3.05
CA TRP A 92 -6.38 -1.43 3.69
C TRP A 92 -7.77 -1.82 4.20
N LEU A 93 -8.53 -0.85 4.72
CA LEU A 93 -9.87 -1.08 5.29
C LEU A 93 -11.00 -1.11 4.25
N ARG A 94 -10.69 -0.79 3.00
CA ARG A 94 -11.65 -0.72 1.89
C ARG A 94 -11.87 -2.10 1.28
#